data_AF-A0A507EGA4-F1
#
_entry.id   AF-A0A507EGA4-F1
#
_cell.length_a   1.000
_cell.length_b   1.000
_cell.length_c   1.000
_cell.angle_alpha   90.00
_cell.angle_beta   90.00
_cell.angle_gamma   90.00
#
_symmetry.space_group_name_H-M   'P 1'
#
loop_
_entity.id
_entity.type
_entity.pdbx_description
1 polymer ?
#
loop_
_entity_poly.entity_id
_entity_poly.type
_entity_poly.pdbx_seq_one_letter_code
_entity_poly.pdbx_strand_id
1 'polypeptide(L)'
;MEPIRALEFFSGIGAMHYGLEWSGASGDVVASFDINPVANTCYKHNFGVEPIQLGIEHLSVKKLTSFDANAWFMSPPCQPYTRTGKQMDDQDPRAKGLLHLISQLSELPTPPMYLFLENVRNFEKSRTRDRLVHQLTRLGYDYTEWFLTPTQMGLPNDRGRYFLTARKVRDRLPEAEPVVVPDLDLRTEWPESGRPARIVGEFLEDDASGSLADEYQIPHAFVKRRQAFSESVVVNDKATRTSCFTKAYGHHGLAAGSYLQTKGFDDPKGLEGPSTAVERLGLRFFTPTE
;
A
#
# COMPACT_ATOMS: atom_id res chain seq x y z
N MET A 1 0.43 -27.09 -6.82
CA MET A 1 0.03 -25.87 -7.56
C MET A 1 1.19 -25.52 -8.47
N GLU A 2 0.92 -25.01 -9.67
CA GLU A 2 1.99 -24.48 -10.53
C GLU A 2 2.69 -23.30 -9.84
N PRO A 3 4.01 -23.12 -10.00
CA PRO A 3 4.71 -21.96 -9.45
C PRO A 3 4.11 -20.65 -9.94
N ILE A 4 4.08 -19.64 -9.06
CA ILE A 4 3.63 -18.30 -9.41
C ILE A 4 4.65 -17.67 -10.36
N ARG A 5 4.15 -17.11 -11.45
CA ARG A 5 4.92 -16.28 -12.40
C ARG A 5 4.20 -14.96 -12.49
N ALA A 6 4.63 -13.99 -11.68
CA ALA A 6 3.89 -12.76 -11.46
C ALA A 6 4.35 -11.62 -12.38
N LEU A 7 3.38 -10.89 -12.95
CA LEU A 7 3.60 -9.53 -13.41
C LEU A 7 3.25 -8.57 -12.27
N GLU A 8 4.22 -7.73 -11.90
CA GLU A 8 4.05 -6.72 -10.85
C GLU A 8 3.82 -5.35 -11.49
N PHE A 9 2.57 -4.92 -11.51
CA PHE A 9 2.18 -3.61 -12.05
C PHE A 9 2.17 -2.56 -10.95
N PHE A 10 2.59 -1.34 -11.31
CA PHE A 10 2.74 -0.24 -10.36
C PHE A 10 3.70 -0.62 -9.24
N SER A 11 4.84 -1.20 -9.63
CA SER A 11 5.73 -1.94 -8.72
C SER A 11 6.33 -1.05 -7.62
N GLY A 12 6.44 0.26 -7.85
CA GLY A 12 7.07 1.18 -6.91
C GLY A 12 8.45 0.67 -6.51
N ILE A 13 8.66 0.54 -5.20
CA ILE A 13 9.91 0.02 -4.62
C ILE A 13 9.92 -1.51 -4.41
N GLY A 14 8.89 -2.23 -4.89
CA GLY A 14 8.81 -3.70 -4.88
C GLY A 14 8.16 -4.31 -3.64
N ALA A 15 7.16 -3.64 -3.08
CA ALA A 15 6.43 -4.16 -1.93
C ALA A 15 5.71 -5.49 -2.22
N MET A 16 5.19 -5.68 -3.44
CA MET A 16 4.52 -6.95 -3.81
C MET A 16 5.54 -8.05 -4.08
N HIS A 17 6.74 -7.70 -4.58
CA HIS A 17 7.85 -8.65 -4.70
C HIS A 17 8.23 -9.23 -3.33
N TYR A 18 8.53 -8.37 -2.34
CA TYR A 18 8.76 -8.82 -0.96
C TYR A 18 7.57 -9.59 -0.39
N GLY A 19 6.34 -9.17 -0.71
CA GLY A 19 5.12 -9.88 -0.33
C GLY A 19 5.08 -11.32 -0.85
N LEU A 20 5.49 -11.55 -2.11
CA LEU A 20 5.60 -12.89 -2.68
C LEU A 20 6.67 -13.72 -1.97
N GLU A 21 7.89 -13.17 -1.82
CA GLU A 21 9.01 -13.86 -1.15
C GLU A 21 8.64 -14.26 0.28
N TRP A 22 8.09 -13.34 1.06
CA TRP A 22 7.76 -13.56 2.47
C TRP A 22 6.51 -14.42 2.67
N SER A 23 5.65 -14.56 1.66
CA SER A 23 4.50 -15.46 1.73
C SER A 23 4.90 -16.95 1.78
N GLY A 24 6.13 -17.28 1.37
CA GLY A 24 6.59 -18.65 1.21
C GLY A 24 5.93 -19.41 0.05
N ALA A 25 5.14 -18.73 -0.78
CA ALA A 25 4.60 -19.31 -2.01
C ALA A 25 5.72 -19.59 -3.02
N SER A 26 5.65 -20.72 -3.70
CA SER A 26 6.60 -21.03 -4.77
C SER A 26 6.31 -20.16 -5.99
N GLY A 27 7.30 -19.37 -6.43
CA GLY A 27 7.22 -18.57 -7.64
C GLY A 27 8.05 -17.30 -7.58
N ASP A 28 8.05 -16.55 -8.68
CA ASP A 28 8.87 -15.36 -8.88
C ASP A 28 8.10 -14.24 -9.61
N VAL A 29 8.56 -13.00 -9.45
CA VAL A 29 8.14 -11.87 -10.30
C VAL A 29 8.93 -11.93 -11.61
N VAL A 30 8.24 -12.22 -12.72
CA VAL A 30 8.88 -12.38 -14.05
C VAL A 30 9.05 -11.06 -14.80
N ALA A 31 8.28 -10.03 -14.43
CA ALA A 31 8.48 -8.66 -14.86
C ALA A 31 7.75 -7.68 -13.94
N SER A 32 8.34 -6.51 -13.75
CA SER A 32 7.76 -5.38 -13.01
C SER A 32 7.63 -4.13 -13.88
N PHE A 33 6.66 -3.27 -13.56
CA PHE A 33 6.34 -2.07 -14.34
C PHE A 33 6.06 -0.88 -13.44
N ASP A 34 6.80 0.21 -13.64
CA ASP A 34 6.50 1.51 -13.03
C ASP A 34 7.07 2.65 -13.87
N ILE A 35 6.35 3.76 -13.95
CA ILE A 35 6.77 4.95 -14.73
C ILE A 35 7.82 5.78 -13.99
N ASN A 36 7.93 5.64 -12.66
CA ASN A 36 8.77 6.47 -11.81
C ASN A 36 10.24 5.96 -11.79
N PRO A 37 11.19 6.69 -12.39
CA PRO A 37 12.59 6.25 -12.44
C PRO A 37 13.26 6.18 -11.06
N VAL A 38 12.82 6.99 -10.10
CA VAL A 38 13.36 6.96 -8.73
C VAL A 38 12.93 5.67 -8.03
N ALA A 39 11.66 5.28 -8.19
CA ALA A 39 11.16 4.02 -7.66
C ALA A 39 11.87 2.83 -8.31
N ASN A 40 12.07 2.87 -9.64
CA ASN A 40 12.80 1.83 -10.37
C ASN A 40 14.26 1.68 -9.92
N THR A 41 14.92 2.80 -9.61
CA THR A 41 16.28 2.77 -9.06
C THR A 41 16.31 2.05 -7.72
N CYS A 42 15.35 2.32 -6.82
CA CYS A 42 15.22 1.60 -5.55
C CYS A 42 14.89 0.12 -5.78
N TYR A 43 13.96 -0.20 -6.67
CA TYR A 43 13.60 -1.58 -7.00
C TYR A 43 14.83 -2.36 -7.46
N LYS A 44 15.55 -1.84 -8.46
CA LYS A 44 16.76 -2.48 -8.99
C LYS A 44 17.85 -2.65 -7.94
N HIS A 45 18.01 -1.67 -7.06
CA HIS A 45 18.97 -1.76 -5.96
C HIS A 45 18.69 -2.98 -5.07
N ASN A 46 17.41 -3.27 -4.78
CA ASN A 46 17.01 -4.37 -3.90
C ASN A 46 16.98 -5.73 -4.62
N PHE A 47 16.46 -5.79 -5.85
CA PHE A 47 16.19 -7.06 -6.55
C PHE A 47 17.17 -7.38 -7.68
N GLY A 48 18.09 -6.49 -8.02
CA GLY A 48 19.03 -6.66 -9.14
C GLY A 48 18.38 -6.63 -10.53
N VAL A 49 17.06 -6.44 -10.62
CA VAL A 49 16.28 -6.41 -11.86
C VAL A 49 15.70 -5.02 -12.07
N GLU A 50 15.86 -4.47 -13.27
CA GLU A 50 15.29 -3.18 -13.65
C GLU A 50 13.81 -3.34 -14.04
N PRO A 51 12.87 -2.62 -13.40
CA PRO A 51 11.49 -2.56 -13.87
C PRO A 51 11.39 -1.98 -15.28
N ILE A 52 10.36 -2.40 -16.01
CA ILE A 52 10.05 -1.84 -17.32
C ILE A 52 9.43 -0.46 -17.10
N GLN A 53 10.21 0.58 -17.41
CA GLN A 53 9.77 1.97 -17.25
C GLN A 53 8.77 2.38 -18.34
N LEU A 54 7.48 2.17 -18.08
CA LEU A 54 6.40 2.36 -19.04
C LEU A 54 5.08 2.75 -18.34
N GLY A 55 4.28 3.60 -18.99
CA GLY A 55 2.87 3.78 -18.64
C GLY A 55 2.06 2.52 -18.97
N ILE A 56 1.43 1.92 -17.97
CA ILE A 56 0.73 0.62 -18.07
C ILE A 56 -0.37 0.62 -19.14
N GLU A 57 -0.98 1.78 -19.42
CA GLU A 57 -1.95 1.98 -20.50
C GLU A 57 -1.41 1.73 -21.92
N HIS A 58 -0.09 1.58 -22.07
CA HIS A 58 0.57 1.28 -23.35
C HIS A 58 0.91 -0.21 -23.54
N LEU A 59 0.60 -1.07 -22.57
CA LEU A 59 0.86 -2.50 -22.69
C LEU A 59 -0.14 -3.16 -23.65
N SER A 60 0.37 -3.92 -24.63
CA SER A 60 -0.50 -4.72 -25.52
C SER A 60 -0.73 -6.12 -24.97
N VAL A 61 -1.85 -6.76 -25.35
CA VAL A 61 -2.10 -8.20 -25.13
C VAL A 61 -0.87 -9.03 -25.51
N LYS A 62 -0.29 -8.79 -26.70
CA LYS A 62 0.89 -9.52 -27.18
C LYS A 62 2.06 -9.41 -26.21
N LYS A 63 2.31 -8.21 -25.67
CA LYS A 63 3.40 -8.00 -24.70
C LYS A 63 3.08 -8.69 -23.37
N LEU A 64 1.85 -8.60 -22.87
CA LEU A 64 1.42 -9.28 -21.66
C LEU A 64 1.57 -10.81 -21.78
N THR A 65 1.09 -11.40 -22.89
CA THR A 65 1.20 -12.84 -23.16
C THR A 65 2.66 -13.30 -23.29
N SER A 66 3.56 -12.45 -23.81
CA SER A 66 4.97 -12.83 -24.01
C SER A 66 5.74 -13.17 -22.73
N PHE A 67 5.24 -12.75 -21.56
CA PHE A 67 5.87 -13.06 -20.27
C PHE A 67 5.50 -14.45 -19.72
N ASP A 68 4.50 -15.11 -20.30
CA ASP A 68 4.01 -16.40 -19.82
C ASP A 68 3.72 -16.38 -18.31
N ALA A 69 3.00 -15.34 -17.87
CA ALA A 69 2.68 -15.09 -16.48
C ALA A 69 1.31 -15.66 -16.11
N ASN A 70 1.20 -16.21 -14.90
CA ASN A 70 -0.05 -16.75 -14.36
C ASN A 70 -0.59 -15.94 -13.17
N ALA A 71 0.07 -14.85 -12.78
CA ALA A 71 -0.40 -13.97 -11.71
C ALA A 71 -0.19 -12.49 -12.05
N TRP A 72 -1.13 -11.65 -11.63
CA TRP A 72 -1.01 -10.19 -11.68
C TRP A 72 -1.06 -9.60 -10.27
N PHE A 73 -0.04 -8.85 -9.89
CA PHE A 73 0.01 -8.08 -8.65
C PHE A 73 -0.06 -6.59 -8.99
N MET A 74 -0.92 -5.85 -8.30
CA MET A 74 -1.26 -4.48 -8.66
C MET A 74 -1.39 -3.59 -7.42
N SER A 75 -0.73 -2.43 -7.42
CA SER A 75 -1.00 -1.32 -6.47
C SER A 75 -1.18 0.00 -7.24
N PRO A 76 -2.32 0.15 -7.96
CA PRO A 76 -2.54 1.29 -8.83
C PRO A 76 -2.65 2.61 -8.07
N PRO A 77 -2.40 3.77 -8.73
CA PRO A 77 -2.50 5.09 -8.11
C PRO A 77 -3.81 5.29 -7.36
N CYS A 78 -3.72 5.63 -6.07
CA CYS A 78 -4.87 5.68 -5.17
C CYS A 78 -5.62 7.02 -5.14
N GLN A 79 -5.04 8.07 -5.73
CA GLN A 79 -5.56 9.44 -5.67
C GLN A 79 -7.00 9.60 -6.22
N PRO A 80 -7.43 8.88 -7.28
CA PRO A 80 -8.81 8.95 -7.77
C PRO A 80 -9.88 8.54 -6.75
N TYR A 81 -9.50 7.75 -5.74
CA TYR A 81 -10.43 7.07 -4.81
C TYR A 81 -10.47 7.72 -3.42
N THR A 82 -9.86 8.89 -3.26
CA THR A 82 -9.87 9.61 -1.98
C THR A 82 -11.22 10.31 -1.74
N ARG A 83 -11.58 10.57 -0.47
CA ARG A 83 -12.93 11.06 -0.04
C ARG A 83 -13.40 12.35 -0.71
N THR A 84 -12.51 13.10 -1.37
CA THR A 84 -12.79 14.40 -1.98
C THR A 84 -12.85 14.25 -3.49
N GLY A 85 -14.02 13.92 -4.04
CA GLY A 85 -14.19 13.74 -5.49
C GLY A 85 -15.64 13.62 -5.92
N LYS A 86 -15.90 13.86 -7.22
CA LYS A 86 -17.23 13.78 -7.85
C LYS A 86 -17.73 12.35 -8.12
N GLN A 87 -17.09 11.32 -7.53
CA GLN A 87 -17.34 9.90 -7.84
C GLN A 87 -17.27 9.59 -9.36
N MET A 88 -16.30 10.21 -10.04
CA MET A 88 -15.97 9.97 -11.46
C MET A 88 -14.52 9.45 -11.56
N ASP A 89 -14.18 8.50 -10.71
CA ASP A 89 -12.84 7.93 -10.61
C ASP A 89 -12.38 7.28 -11.92
N ASP A 90 -13.33 6.72 -12.68
CA ASP A 90 -13.08 6.07 -13.97
C ASP A 90 -12.76 7.03 -15.13
N GLN A 91 -12.92 8.33 -14.90
CA GLN A 91 -12.54 9.39 -15.86
C GLN A 91 -11.21 10.04 -15.49
N ASP A 92 -10.62 9.69 -14.35
CA ASP A 92 -9.35 10.23 -13.92
C ASP A 92 -8.20 9.65 -14.77
N PRO A 93 -7.30 10.49 -15.34
CA PRO A 93 -6.15 10.00 -16.09
C PRO A 93 -5.29 9.00 -15.31
N ARG A 94 -5.26 9.09 -13.98
CA ARG A 94 -4.48 8.20 -13.11
C ARG A 94 -5.09 6.79 -13.00
N ALA A 95 -6.38 6.63 -13.28
CA ALA A 95 -7.05 5.33 -13.31
C ALA A 95 -6.87 4.59 -14.64
N LYS A 96 -6.38 5.26 -15.70
CA LYS A 96 -6.24 4.69 -17.05
C LYS A 96 -5.44 3.40 -17.08
N GLY A 97 -4.34 3.33 -16.34
CA GLY A 97 -3.51 2.11 -16.28
C GLY A 97 -4.30 0.91 -15.75
N LEU A 98 -5.04 1.06 -14.65
CA LEU A 98 -5.85 -0.02 -14.09
C LEU A 98 -7.02 -0.39 -15.00
N LEU A 99 -7.76 0.60 -15.52
CA LEU A 99 -8.86 0.38 -16.46
C LEU A 99 -8.39 -0.34 -17.74
N HIS A 100 -7.19 0.00 -18.20
CA HIS A 100 -6.56 -0.68 -19.32
C HIS A 100 -6.31 -2.14 -19.01
N LEU A 101 -5.66 -2.47 -17.88
CA LEU A 101 -5.46 -3.86 -17.45
C LEU A 101 -6.78 -4.65 -17.31
N ILE A 102 -7.81 -4.03 -16.71
CA ILE A 102 -9.15 -4.62 -16.60
C ILE A 102 -9.71 -4.97 -17.98
N SER A 103 -9.58 -4.06 -18.96
CA SER A 103 -10.07 -4.33 -20.33
C SER A 103 -9.25 -5.39 -21.06
N GLN A 104 -7.93 -5.46 -20.83
CA GLN A 104 -7.07 -6.48 -21.43
C GLN A 104 -7.35 -7.89 -20.88
N LEU A 105 -7.91 -8.01 -19.67
CA LEU A 105 -8.13 -9.30 -19.02
C LEU A 105 -8.99 -10.26 -19.86
N SER A 106 -10.01 -9.74 -20.56
CA SER A 106 -10.87 -10.54 -21.46
C SER A 106 -10.25 -10.82 -22.83
N GLU A 107 -9.23 -10.06 -23.21
CA GLU A 107 -8.56 -10.17 -24.51
C GLU A 107 -7.36 -11.13 -24.47
N LEU A 108 -6.92 -11.53 -23.28
CA LEU A 108 -5.84 -12.49 -23.12
C LEU A 108 -6.27 -13.89 -23.58
N PRO A 109 -5.47 -14.58 -24.41
CA PRO A 109 -5.72 -15.98 -24.75
C PRO A 109 -5.76 -16.89 -23.52
N THR A 110 -4.96 -16.55 -22.51
CA THR A 110 -4.92 -17.25 -21.22
C THR A 110 -4.87 -16.21 -20.10
N PRO A 111 -6.03 -15.84 -19.52
CA PRO A 111 -6.08 -14.93 -18.38
C PRO A 111 -5.32 -15.51 -17.17
N PRO A 112 -4.67 -14.67 -16.33
CA PRO A 112 -3.87 -15.12 -15.20
C PRO A 112 -4.70 -15.93 -14.21
N MET A 113 -4.11 -16.96 -13.61
CA MET A 113 -4.74 -17.77 -12.58
C MET A 113 -5.03 -16.96 -11.31
N TYR A 114 -4.16 -16.02 -10.97
CA TYR A 114 -4.24 -15.25 -9.73
C TYR A 114 -4.21 -13.74 -10.00
N LEU A 115 -5.01 -12.97 -9.27
CA LEU A 115 -4.87 -11.52 -9.20
C LEU A 115 -4.81 -11.10 -7.73
N PHE A 116 -3.94 -10.15 -7.43
CA PHE A 116 -3.86 -9.47 -6.14
C PHE A 116 -3.83 -7.96 -6.38
N LEU A 117 -4.73 -7.23 -5.72
CA LEU A 117 -4.82 -5.79 -5.81
C LEU A 117 -4.84 -5.17 -4.42
N GLU A 118 -4.00 -4.17 -4.19
CA GLU A 118 -4.06 -3.29 -3.02
C GLU A 118 -4.55 -1.90 -3.44
N ASN A 119 -5.35 -1.26 -2.58
CA ASN A 119 -5.73 0.13 -2.75
C ASN A 119 -6.12 0.79 -1.42
N VAL A 120 -6.50 2.06 -1.46
CA VAL A 120 -6.99 2.81 -0.30
C VAL A 120 -8.45 2.50 0.02
N ARG A 121 -8.88 2.90 1.22
CA ARG A 121 -10.29 2.96 1.57
C ARG A 121 -11.08 3.78 0.56
N ASN A 122 -12.34 3.39 0.32
CA ASN A 122 -13.29 3.88 -0.68
C ASN A 122 -13.04 3.37 -2.10
N PHE A 123 -11.96 2.63 -2.38
CA PHE A 123 -11.85 1.91 -3.64
C PHE A 123 -13.01 0.90 -3.80
N GLU A 124 -13.47 0.29 -2.70
CA GLU A 124 -14.61 -0.63 -2.67
C GLU A 124 -15.94 -0.02 -3.12
N LYS A 125 -16.01 1.32 -3.24
CA LYS A 125 -17.19 2.08 -3.67
C LYS A 125 -16.99 2.75 -5.03
N SER A 126 -15.88 2.46 -5.70
CA SER A 126 -15.46 3.14 -6.93
C SER A 126 -16.04 2.46 -8.16
N ARG A 127 -16.27 3.23 -9.22
CA ARG A 127 -16.70 2.66 -10.51
C ARG A 127 -15.62 1.77 -11.12
N THR A 128 -14.36 2.06 -10.84
CA THR A 128 -13.24 1.23 -11.26
C THR A 128 -13.29 -0.16 -10.62
N ARG A 129 -13.63 -0.24 -9.32
CA ARG A 129 -13.86 -1.52 -8.64
C ARG A 129 -15.03 -2.26 -9.28
N ASP A 130 -16.15 -1.59 -9.55
CA ASP A 130 -17.32 -2.23 -10.18
C ASP A 130 -16.97 -2.85 -11.55
N ARG A 131 -16.18 -2.14 -12.37
CA ARG A 131 -15.67 -2.68 -13.64
C ARG A 131 -14.75 -3.89 -13.43
N LEU A 132 -13.89 -3.86 -12.42
CA LEU A 132 -13.00 -4.98 -12.10
C LEU A 132 -13.81 -6.22 -11.69
N VAL A 133 -14.69 -6.11 -10.71
CA VAL A 133 -15.48 -7.27 -10.23
C VAL A 133 -16.40 -7.80 -11.32
N HIS A 134 -16.95 -6.92 -12.17
CA HIS A 134 -17.73 -7.34 -13.33
C HIS A 134 -16.91 -8.23 -14.28
N GLN A 135 -15.69 -7.80 -14.64
CA GLN A 135 -14.82 -8.62 -15.50
C GLN A 135 -14.38 -9.92 -14.82
N LEU A 136 -14.09 -9.89 -13.52
CA LEU A 136 -13.73 -11.08 -12.76
C LEU A 136 -14.87 -12.10 -12.74
N THR A 137 -16.09 -11.68 -12.41
CA THR A 137 -17.27 -12.56 -12.42
C THR A 137 -17.51 -13.11 -13.82
N ARG A 138 -17.53 -12.24 -14.83
CA ARG A 138 -17.70 -12.65 -16.24
C ARG A 138 -16.68 -13.70 -16.68
N LEU A 139 -15.42 -13.58 -16.25
CA LEU A 139 -14.34 -14.49 -16.64
C LEU A 139 -14.21 -15.71 -15.71
N GLY A 140 -15.15 -15.90 -14.79
CA GLY A 140 -15.22 -17.07 -13.93
C GLY A 140 -14.19 -17.09 -12.81
N TYR A 141 -13.84 -15.93 -12.25
CA TYR A 141 -13.01 -15.83 -11.06
C TYR A 141 -13.86 -15.93 -9.79
N ASP A 142 -13.34 -16.65 -8.80
CA ASP A 142 -13.73 -16.42 -7.41
C ASP A 142 -12.85 -15.29 -6.87
N TYR A 143 -13.45 -14.34 -6.17
CA TYR A 143 -12.71 -13.25 -5.55
C TYR A 143 -13.18 -13.03 -4.11
N THR A 144 -12.35 -12.33 -3.35
CA THR A 144 -12.69 -11.88 -2.00
C THR A 144 -12.09 -10.50 -1.80
N GLU A 145 -12.77 -9.67 -1.03
CA GLU A 145 -12.39 -8.29 -0.76
C GLU A 145 -12.20 -8.11 0.74
N TRP A 146 -11.16 -7.36 1.11
CA TRP A 146 -10.85 -7.07 2.50
C TRP A 146 -10.56 -5.59 2.72
N PHE A 147 -10.76 -5.15 3.96
CA PHE A 147 -10.19 -3.92 4.49
C PHE A 147 -9.42 -4.22 5.77
N LEU A 148 -8.10 -4.22 5.68
CA LEU A 148 -7.20 -4.66 6.77
C LEU A 148 -6.21 -3.56 7.14
N THR A 149 -5.69 -3.64 8.37
CA THR A 149 -4.65 -2.75 8.86
C THR A 149 -3.58 -3.56 9.60
N PRO A 150 -2.28 -3.20 9.53
CA PRO A 150 -1.20 -3.91 10.21
C PRO A 150 -1.42 -4.13 11.71
N THR A 151 -2.14 -3.22 12.38
CA THR A 151 -2.51 -3.36 13.80
C THR A 151 -3.29 -4.63 14.13
N GLN A 152 -4.04 -5.20 13.18
CA GLN A 152 -4.71 -6.50 13.36
C GLN A 152 -3.72 -7.68 13.42
N MET A 153 -2.50 -7.49 12.89
CA MET A 153 -1.42 -8.46 12.88
C MET A 153 -0.38 -8.18 13.97
N GLY A 154 -0.69 -7.28 14.91
CA GLY A 154 0.18 -6.89 16.03
C GLY A 154 1.24 -5.83 15.65
N LEU A 155 1.24 -5.30 14.43
CA LEU A 155 2.21 -4.28 14.01
C LEU A 155 1.76 -2.88 14.43
N PRO A 156 2.64 -2.03 14.99
CA PRO A 156 2.25 -0.76 15.61
C PRO A 156 2.06 0.37 14.60
N ASN A 157 1.40 0.14 13.46
CA ASN A 157 1.13 1.16 12.46
C ASN A 157 -0.30 1.09 11.91
N ASP A 158 -1.00 2.22 11.98
CA ASP A 158 -2.30 2.39 11.36
C ASP A 158 -2.17 2.55 9.85
N ARG A 159 -2.48 1.50 9.10
CA ARG A 159 -2.43 1.54 7.63
C ARG A 159 -3.57 0.72 7.04
N GLY A 160 -4.79 1.19 7.27
CA GLY A 160 -5.98 0.61 6.66
C GLY A 160 -5.91 0.64 5.13
N ARG A 161 -6.02 -0.51 4.49
CA ARG A 161 -6.00 -0.69 3.03
C ARG A 161 -7.05 -1.69 2.58
N TYR A 162 -7.58 -1.42 1.40
CA TYR A 162 -8.40 -2.35 0.65
C TYR A 162 -7.51 -3.38 -0.03
N PHE A 163 -7.93 -4.63 -0.03
CA PHE A 163 -7.30 -5.72 -0.76
C PHE A 163 -8.36 -6.50 -1.54
N LEU A 164 -8.01 -6.92 -2.75
CA LEU A 164 -8.78 -7.91 -3.52
C LEU A 164 -7.84 -9.03 -3.93
N THR A 165 -8.27 -10.27 -3.68
CA THR A 165 -7.62 -11.45 -4.27
C THR A 165 -8.63 -12.13 -5.17
N ALA A 166 -8.19 -12.59 -6.34
CA ALA A 166 -9.02 -13.37 -7.23
C ALA A 166 -8.26 -14.60 -7.75
N ARG A 167 -8.99 -15.70 -7.94
CA ARG A 167 -8.50 -16.95 -8.50
C ARG A 167 -9.45 -17.43 -9.59
N LYS A 168 -8.92 -17.72 -10.78
CA LYS A 168 -9.73 -18.28 -11.87
C LYS A 168 -10.10 -19.73 -11.58
N VAL A 169 -11.37 -20.06 -11.76
CA VAL A 169 -11.89 -21.42 -11.60
C VAL A 169 -11.73 -22.14 -12.94
N ARG A 170 -10.91 -23.20 -12.99
CA ARG A 170 -10.46 -23.85 -14.25
C ARG A 170 -11.63 -24.31 -15.14
N ASP A 171 -12.70 -24.81 -14.54
CA ASP A 171 -13.85 -25.38 -15.25
C ASP A 171 -15.02 -24.40 -15.39
N ARG A 172 -14.89 -23.15 -14.91
CA ARG A 172 -15.94 -22.13 -15.04
C ARG A 172 -15.75 -21.39 -16.36
N LEU A 173 -16.66 -21.64 -17.30
CA LEU A 173 -16.70 -20.92 -18.56
C LEU A 173 -17.08 -19.45 -18.33
N PRO A 174 -16.62 -18.53 -19.21
CA PRO A 174 -17.06 -17.16 -19.14
C PRO A 174 -18.58 -17.04 -19.29
N GLU A 175 -19.19 -16.19 -18.47
CA GLU A 175 -20.63 -15.90 -18.53
C GLU A 175 -20.93 -14.92 -19.66
N ALA A 176 -22.04 -15.16 -20.37
CA ALA A 176 -22.57 -14.20 -21.32
C ALA A 176 -23.24 -13.03 -20.59
N GLU A 177 -23.21 -11.84 -21.18
CA GLU A 177 -23.87 -10.68 -20.60
C GLU A 177 -25.41 -10.84 -20.64
N PRO A 178 -26.15 -10.33 -19.64
CA PRO A 178 -25.66 -9.60 -18.46
C PRO A 178 -25.17 -10.55 -17.35
N VAL A 179 -24.04 -10.21 -16.73
CA VAL A 179 -23.51 -10.94 -15.56
C VAL A 179 -24.08 -10.36 -14.27
N VAL A 180 -24.47 -11.22 -13.32
CA VAL A 180 -24.94 -10.81 -11.99
C VAL A 180 -23.74 -10.68 -11.07
N VAL A 181 -23.37 -9.45 -10.71
CA VAL A 181 -22.31 -9.18 -9.74
C VAL A 181 -22.88 -9.28 -8.32
N PRO A 182 -22.29 -10.09 -7.42
CA PRO A 182 -22.70 -10.14 -6.02
C PRO A 182 -22.56 -8.80 -5.31
N ASP A 183 -23.40 -8.57 -4.30
CA ASP A 183 -23.23 -7.44 -3.39
C ASP A 183 -21.84 -7.47 -2.72
N LEU A 184 -21.35 -6.30 -2.32
CA LEU A 184 -20.06 -6.16 -1.66
C LEU A 184 -20.03 -6.91 -0.32
N ASP A 185 -19.22 -7.97 -0.24
CA ASP A 185 -18.85 -8.66 1.01
C ASP A 185 -17.43 -8.24 1.42
N LEU A 186 -17.31 -7.09 2.07
CA LEU A 186 -16.02 -6.54 2.51
C LEU A 186 -15.63 -7.09 3.88
N ARG A 187 -14.62 -7.94 3.92
CA ARG A 187 -14.12 -8.53 5.17
C ARG A 187 -13.18 -7.58 5.90
N THR A 188 -13.49 -7.25 7.16
CA THR A 188 -12.72 -6.25 7.94
C THR A 188 -11.84 -6.86 9.02
N GLU A 189 -11.89 -8.18 9.19
CA GLU A 189 -11.17 -8.91 10.23
C GLU A 189 -10.14 -9.86 9.60
N TRP A 190 -8.91 -9.79 10.10
CA TRP A 190 -7.85 -10.72 9.76
C TRP A 190 -8.17 -12.11 10.32
N PRO A 191 -8.09 -13.19 9.52
CA PRO A 191 -8.51 -14.52 9.95
C PRO A 191 -7.66 -15.12 11.09
N GLU A 192 -6.40 -14.68 11.26
CA GLU A 192 -5.57 -15.14 12.37
C GLU A 192 -5.64 -14.16 13.55
N SER A 193 -6.40 -14.51 14.58
CA SER A 193 -6.49 -13.68 15.78
C SER A 193 -5.37 -13.97 16.79
N GLY A 194 -5.17 -13.06 17.75
CA GLY A 194 -4.36 -13.32 18.94
C GLY A 194 -2.86 -13.06 18.82
N ARG A 195 -2.38 -12.41 17.75
CA ARG A 195 -1.00 -11.91 17.72
C ARG A 195 -0.84 -10.79 18.78
N PRO A 196 0.17 -10.86 19.66
CA PRO A 196 0.39 -9.82 20.66
C PRO A 196 0.75 -8.51 19.96
N ALA A 197 0.27 -7.39 20.52
CA ALA A 197 0.65 -6.07 20.04
C ALA A 197 2.15 -5.86 20.29
N ARG A 198 2.89 -5.57 19.23
CA ARG A 198 4.29 -5.16 19.28
C ARG A 198 4.37 -3.66 19.58
N ILE A 199 5.51 -3.23 20.08
CA ILE A 199 5.76 -1.81 20.39
C ILE A 199 6.66 -1.16 19.34
N VAL A 200 6.56 0.15 19.21
CA VAL A 200 7.36 0.96 18.27
C VAL A 200 8.86 0.73 18.45
N GLY A 201 9.33 0.59 19.69
CA GLY A 201 10.73 0.38 20.03
C GLY A 201 11.37 -0.83 19.39
N GLU A 202 10.59 -1.85 18.98
CA GLU A 202 11.09 -3.02 18.28
C GLU A 202 11.45 -2.77 16.81
N PHE A 203 11.09 -1.60 16.28
CA PHE A 203 11.29 -1.19 14.88
C PHE A 203 12.21 0.03 14.76
N LEU A 204 12.72 0.56 15.87
CA LEU A 204 13.66 1.68 15.86
C LEU A 204 15.06 1.19 15.52
N GLU A 205 15.82 2.03 14.82
CA GLU A 205 17.24 1.77 14.55
C GLU A 205 18.07 1.90 15.83
N ASP A 206 19.13 1.09 15.94
CA ASP A 206 20.12 1.24 17.01
C ASP A 206 20.90 2.55 16.84
N ASP A 207 20.60 3.55 17.68
CA ASP A 207 21.29 4.85 17.67
C ASP A 207 22.47 4.89 18.66
N ALA A 208 23.44 3.99 18.47
CA ALA A 208 24.59 3.90 19.37
C ALA A 208 25.42 5.19 19.44
N SER A 209 25.43 5.99 18.37
CA SER A 209 26.09 7.31 18.30
C SER A 209 25.25 8.45 18.85
N GLY A 210 23.95 8.25 19.07
CA GLY A 210 23.01 9.30 19.46
C GLY A 210 22.76 10.36 18.38
N SER A 211 23.14 10.09 17.14
CA SER A 211 23.13 11.07 16.04
C SER A 211 21.78 11.15 15.33
N LEU A 212 20.96 10.09 15.38
CA LEU A 212 19.65 10.09 14.70
C LEU A 212 18.71 11.13 15.31
N ALA A 213 18.81 11.36 16.63
CA ALA A 213 18.04 12.38 17.32
C ALA A 213 18.30 13.80 16.78
N ASP A 214 19.54 14.11 16.43
CA ASP A 214 19.94 15.41 15.91
C ASP A 214 19.67 15.52 14.39
N GLU A 215 19.97 14.47 13.62
CA GLU A 215 19.79 14.45 12.16
C GLU A 215 18.31 14.54 11.76
N TYR A 216 17.44 13.80 12.46
CA TYR A 216 16.01 13.73 12.16
C TYR A 216 15.18 14.65 13.07
N GLN A 217 15.81 15.57 13.81
CA GLN A 217 15.12 16.50 14.68
C GLN A 217 14.06 17.28 13.89
N ILE A 218 12.85 17.39 14.46
CA ILE A 218 11.78 18.16 13.82
C ILE A 218 12.15 19.64 13.86
N PRO A 219 12.21 20.34 12.70
CA PRO A 219 12.50 21.76 12.72
C PRO A 219 11.39 22.53 13.44
N HIS A 220 11.74 23.44 14.34
CA HIS A 220 10.76 24.24 15.11
C HIS A 220 9.68 24.89 14.22
N ALA A 221 10.02 25.27 12.99
CA ALA A 221 9.10 25.84 12.02
C ALA A 221 7.91 24.92 11.67
N PHE A 222 8.07 23.58 11.72
CA PHE A 222 7.00 22.63 11.47
C PHE A 222 5.93 22.65 12.56
N VAL A 223 6.32 23.02 13.78
CA VAL A 223 5.50 22.87 14.98
C VAL A 223 4.88 24.21 15.40
N LYS A 224 5.40 25.36 14.92
CA LYS A 224 4.94 26.74 15.25
C LYS A 224 3.43 27.02 15.13
N ARG A 225 2.64 26.22 14.42
CA ARG A 225 1.17 26.39 14.34
C ARG A 225 0.50 25.44 15.34
N ARG A 226 -0.21 25.97 16.34
CA ARG A 226 -0.88 25.19 17.42
C ARG A 226 -1.90 24.15 16.91
N GLN A 227 -2.49 24.37 15.73
CA GLN A 227 -3.38 23.39 15.07
C GLN A 227 -2.61 22.28 14.34
N ALA A 228 -1.28 22.42 14.20
CA ALA A 228 -0.39 21.51 13.48
C ALA A 228 0.22 20.38 14.31
N PHE A 229 0.05 20.46 15.62
CA PHE A 229 0.68 19.56 16.57
C PHE A 229 -0.36 19.08 17.57
N SER A 230 -0.78 17.82 17.41
CA SER A 230 -1.63 17.13 18.37
C SER A 230 -0.77 16.13 19.14
N GLU A 231 -0.95 16.03 20.45
CA GLU A 231 -0.34 14.97 21.27
C GLU A 231 -0.65 13.57 20.70
N SER A 232 -1.80 13.41 20.03
CA SER A 232 -2.20 12.14 19.41
C SER A 232 -1.28 11.64 18.30
N VAL A 233 -0.41 12.50 17.74
CA VAL A 233 0.58 12.10 16.73
C VAL A 233 1.98 11.93 17.30
N VAL A 234 2.20 12.15 18.60
CA VAL A 234 3.48 11.89 19.27
C VAL A 234 3.45 10.50 19.88
N VAL A 235 4.50 9.72 19.66
CA VAL A 235 4.64 8.35 20.16
C VAL A 235 6.00 8.16 20.82
N ASN A 236 6.08 7.23 21.78
CA ASN A 236 7.34 6.78 22.35
C ASN A 236 7.63 5.32 21.94
N ASP A 237 8.77 4.80 22.36
CA ASP A 237 9.22 3.42 22.15
C ASP A 237 8.23 2.36 22.64
N LYS A 238 7.45 2.66 23.69
CA LYS A 238 6.44 1.75 24.26
C LYS A 238 5.07 1.85 23.58
N ALA A 239 4.89 2.77 22.64
CA ALA A 239 3.62 2.93 21.95
C ALA A 239 3.32 1.68 21.10
N THR A 240 2.06 1.27 21.07
CA THR A 240 1.58 0.14 20.26
C THR A 240 0.94 0.57 18.94
N ARG A 241 0.95 1.88 18.64
CA ARG A 241 0.36 2.45 17.43
C ARG A 241 1.07 3.74 17.01
N THR A 242 1.28 3.87 15.71
CA THR A 242 1.63 5.11 15.01
C THR A 242 0.58 5.43 13.94
N SER A 243 0.45 6.71 13.58
CA SER A 243 -0.39 7.14 12.45
C SER A 243 0.17 6.66 11.11
N CYS A 244 -0.69 6.52 10.10
CA CYS A 244 -0.28 6.17 8.74
C CYS A 244 0.78 7.16 8.21
N PHE A 245 1.92 6.64 7.76
CA PHE A 245 2.90 7.43 7.03
C PHE A 245 2.43 7.65 5.58
N THR A 246 2.52 8.89 5.12
CA THR A 246 2.14 9.32 3.77
C THR A 246 3.35 9.92 3.05
N LYS A 247 3.23 10.10 1.72
CA LYS A 247 4.29 10.73 0.90
C LYS A 247 4.71 12.13 1.40
N ALA A 248 3.87 12.83 2.16
CA ALA A 248 4.17 14.17 2.65
C ALA A 248 5.01 14.19 3.94
N TYR A 249 5.30 13.02 4.54
CA TYR A 249 6.09 12.93 5.77
C TYR A 249 7.49 13.53 5.55
N GLY A 250 7.95 14.37 6.49
CA GLY A 250 9.21 15.11 6.37
C GLY A 250 9.19 16.37 5.48
N HIS A 251 8.18 16.58 4.64
CA HIS A 251 8.15 17.71 3.69
C HIS A 251 7.13 18.81 4.02
N HIS A 252 5.90 18.42 4.37
CA HIS A 252 4.82 19.36 4.63
C HIS A 252 4.14 19.00 5.96
N GLY A 253 4.34 19.86 6.96
CA GLY A 253 3.84 19.64 8.32
C GLY A 253 2.32 19.69 8.40
N LEU A 254 1.70 18.51 8.48
CA LEU A 254 0.47 18.17 9.22
C LEU A 254 -0.07 16.80 8.78
N ALA A 255 -0.41 15.94 9.74
CA ALA A 255 -1.15 14.67 9.53
C ALA A 255 -0.53 13.67 8.52
N ALA A 256 0.80 13.68 8.36
CA ALA A 256 1.50 12.81 7.41
C ALA A 256 2.12 11.55 8.04
N GLY A 257 2.05 11.42 9.37
CA GLY A 257 2.64 10.34 10.18
C GLY A 257 2.83 10.78 11.63
N SER A 258 3.24 9.85 12.50
CA SER A 258 3.58 10.16 13.90
C SER A 258 5.00 10.73 14.03
N TYR A 259 5.30 11.33 15.18
CA TYR A 259 6.63 11.80 15.58
C TYR A 259 7.13 11.01 16.78
N LEU A 260 8.43 10.72 16.83
CA LEU A 260 9.02 9.96 17.94
C LEU A 260 9.52 10.90 19.04
N GLN A 261 9.11 10.61 20.28
CA GLN A 261 9.63 11.20 21.51
C GLN A 261 10.93 10.50 21.94
N THR A 262 11.98 11.27 22.21
CA THR A 262 13.28 10.74 22.69
C THR A 262 13.68 11.24 24.07
N LYS A 263 12.97 12.25 24.62
CA LYS A 263 13.23 12.86 25.93
C LYS A 263 11.92 13.09 26.70
N GLY A 264 12.03 13.39 27.99
CA GLY A 264 10.87 13.84 28.79
C GLY A 264 9.80 12.78 29.01
N PHE A 265 10.18 11.49 29.12
CA PHE A 265 9.25 10.37 29.30
C PHE A 265 8.42 10.44 30.60
N ASP A 266 8.88 11.20 31.60
CA ASP A 266 8.19 11.39 32.88
C ASP A 266 7.11 12.48 32.85
N ASP A 267 7.02 13.29 31.77
CA ASP A 267 6.06 14.39 31.62
C ASP A 267 5.11 14.14 30.42
N PRO A 268 4.09 13.29 30.57
CA PRO A 268 3.21 12.90 29.47
C PRO A 268 2.21 13.99 29.03
N LYS A 269 2.14 15.14 29.71
CA LYS A 269 1.09 16.16 29.51
C LYS A 269 1.59 17.62 29.48
N GLY A 270 2.89 17.85 29.50
CA GLY A 270 3.50 19.17 29.64
C GLY A 270 3.75 19.92 28.33
N LEU A 271 2.76 20.03 27.45
CA LEU A 271 2.86 20.86 26.24
C LEU A 271 2.30 22.27 26.47
N GLU A 272 3.09 23.14 27.10
CA GLU A 272 2.74 24.57 27.22
C GLU A 272 2.72 25.28 25.84
N GLY A 273 3.34 24.68 24.82
CA GLY A 273 3.25 25.10 23.43
C GLY A 273 4.01 24.18 22.45
N PRO A 274 3.80 24.35 21.13
CA PRO A 274 4.37 23.45 20.14
C PRO A 274 5.91 23.57 19.98
N SER A 275 6.46 24.78 20.12
CA SER A 275 7.92 24.98 20.01
C SER A 275 8.67 24.42 21.21
N THR A 276 8.09 24.54 22.41
CA THR A 276 8.67 23.97 23.64
C THR A 276 8.54 22.44 23.64
N ALA A 277 7.50 21.88 23.00
CA ALA A 277 7.34 20.44 22.80
C ALA A 277 8.57 19.77 22.16
N VAL A 278 9.11 20.37 21.10
CA VAL A 278 10.22 19.80 20.32
C VAL A 278 11.45 19.62 21.20
N GLU A 279 11.84 20.65 21.94
CA GLU A 279 13.00 20.63 22.83
C GLU A 279 12.77 19.71 24.03
N ARG A 280 11.62 19.83 24.68
CA ARG A 280 11.31 19.14 25.93
C ARG A 280 11.13 17.63 25.73
N LEU A 281 10.51 17.24 24.62
CA LEU A 281 10.24 15.84 24.27
C LEU A 281 11.30 15.24 23.33
N GLY A 282 12.24 16.06 22.82
CA GLY A 282 13.27 15.63 21.88
C GLY A 282 12.66 15.03 20.61
N LEU A 283 11.71 15.73 19.98
CA LEU A 283 10.94 15.15 18.89
C LEU A 283 11.77 15.01 17.62
N ARG A 284 11.74 13.82 17.03
CA ARG A 284 12.31 13.54 15.71
C ARG A 284 11.31 12.89 14.76
N PHE A 285 11.59 12.98 13.48
CA PHE A 285 10.96 12.11 12.48
C PHE A 285 11.45 10.67 12.68
N PHE A 286 10.62 9.70 12.30
CA PHE A 286 11.09 8.35 11.98
C PHE A 286 12.04 8.44 10.78
N THR A 287 13.11 7.65 10.79
CA THR A 287 14.01 7.57 9.63
C THR A 287 13.32 6.85 8.47
N PRO A 288 13.86 6.88 7.24
CA PRO A 288 13.33 6.06 6.15
C PRO A 288 13.45 4.54 6.38
N THR A 289 14.33 4.09 7.27
CA THR A 289 14.52 2.68 7.62
C THR A 289 13.44 2.20 8.61
N GLU A 290 13.05 3.05 9.57
CA GLU A 290 12.05 2.78 10.62
C GLU A 290 10.60 2.85 10.11
#